data_AF-A0A1G3A5R7-F1
#
_entry.id   AF-A0A1G3A5R7-F1
#
_cell.length_a   1.000
_cell.length_b   1.000
_cell.length_c   1.000
_cell.angle_alpha   90.00
_cell.angle_beta   90.00
_cell.angle_gamma   90.00
#
_symmetry.space_group_name_H-M   'P 1'
#
loop_
_entity.id
_entity.type
_entity.pdbx_description
1 polymer ?
#
loop_
_entity_poly.entity_id
_entity_poly.type
_entity_poly.pdbx_seq_one_letter_code
_entity_poly.pdbx_strand_id
1 'polypeptide(L)' 'MLDIKQDSTLSDHYKIKLVPTQLFIDPLSRELYRHEGFFSHEEIVANWKELGFDLSMHSR' A
#
# COMPACT_ATOMS: atom_id res chain seq x y z
N MET A 1 -5.53 5.13 2.07
CA MET A 1 -5.63 3.99 3.00
C MET A 1 -7.08 3.54 3.00
N LEU A 2 -7.35 2.29 2.67
CA LEU A 2 -8.70 1.74 2.67
C LEU A 2 -8.95 1.03 4.00
N ASP A 3 -10.12 1.23 4.59
CA ASP A 3 -10.51 0.58 5.84
C ASP A 3 -11.35 -0.66 5.54
N ILE A 4 -10.73 -1.83 5.67
CA ILE A 4 -11.38 -3.13 5.42
C ILE A 4 -12.49 -3.44 6.44
N LYS A 5 -12.58 -2.72 7.57
CA LYS A 5 -13.68 -2.91 8.52
C LYS A 5 -14.97 -2.24 8.05
N GLN A 6 -14.86 -1.21 7.20
CA GLN A 6 -16.02 -0.54 6.62
C GLN A 6 -16.51 -1.25 5.36
N ASP A 7 -15.59 -1.86 4.60
CA ASP A 7 -15.93 -2.63 3.41
C ASP A 7 -15.24 -4.00 3.46
N SER A 8 -16.02 -5.00 3.92
CA SER A 8 -15.57 -6.38 4.04
C SER A 8 -15.31 -7.05 2.68
N THR A 9 -15.78 -6.49 1.58
CA THR A 9 -15.52 -7.06 0.24
C THR A 9 -14.08 -6.81 -0.20
N LEU A 10 -13.41 -5.80 0.37
CA LEU A 10 -12.02 -5.47 0.06
C LEU A 10 -11.04 -6.57 0.53
N SER A 11 -11.31 -7.22 1.67
CA SER A 11 -10.43 -8.31 2.13
C SER A 11 -10.47 -9.50 1.18
N ASP A 12 -11.63 -9.83 0.63
CA ASP A 12 -11.77 -10.92 -0.32
C ASP A 12 -11.19 -10.55 -1.69
N HIS A 13 -11.47 -9.32 -2.16
CA HIS A 13 -10.98 -8.81 -3.44
C HIS A 13 -9.44 -8.80 -3.49
N TYR A 14 -8.80 -8.27 -2.43
CA TYR A 14 -7.33 -8.18 -2.33
C TYR A 14 -6.70 -9.36 -1.57
N LYS A 15 -7.48 -10.39 -1.23
CA LYS A 15 -7.05 -11.59 -0.52
C LYS A 15 -6.24 -11.29 0.76
N ILE A 16 -6.63 -10.27 1.52
CA ILE A 16 -5.96 -9.86 2.76
C ILE A 16 -6.24 -10.90 3.84
N LYS A 17 -5.18 -11.52 4.36
CA LYS A 17 -5.27 -12.55 5.43
C LYS A 17 -4.67 -12.09 6.76
N LEU A 18 -3.86 -11.03 6.74
CA LEU A 18 -3.20 -10.46 7.90
C LEU A 18 -3.38 -8.94 7.92
N VAL A 19 -3.54 -8.37 9.12
CA VAL A 19 -3.53 -6.92 9.32
C VAL A 19 -2.39 -6.52 10.25
N PRO A 20 -1.72 -5.39 10.02
CA PRO A 20 -1.89 -4.47 8.89
C PRO A 20 -1.31 -5.04 7.57
N THR A 21 -1.94 -4.71 6.44
CA THR A 21 -1.42 -4.99 5.09
C THR A 21 -1.39 -3.69 4.29
N GLN A 22 -0.27 -3.40 3.64
CA GLN A 22 -0.08 -2.27 2.75
C GLN A 22 0.02 -2.77 1.30
N LEU A 23 -0.83 -2.25 0.42
CA LEU A 23 -0.85 -2.59 -1.00
C LEU A 23 -0.58 -1.34 -1.83
N PHE A 24 0.40 -1.42 -2.72
CA PHE A 24 0.65 -0.38 -3.72
C PHE A 24 0.03 -0.87 -5.03
N ILE A 25 -0.86 -0.06 -5.58
CA ILE A 25 -1.61 -0.38 -6.80
C ILE A 25 -1.35 0.68 -7.86
N ASP A 26 -1.35 0.25 -9.12
CA ASP A 26 -1.28 1.16 -10.26
C ASP A 26 -2.68 1.69 -10.65
N PRO A 27 -2.76 2.66 -11.58
CA PRO A 27 -4.04 3.20 -12.05
C PRO A 27 -4.94 2.18 -12.78
N LEU A 28 -4.41 1.01 -13.14
CA LEU A 28 -5.13 -0.10 -13.76
C LEU A 28 -5.51 -1.18 -12.74
N SER A 29 -5.42 -0.86 -11.43
CA SER A 29 -5.72 -1.77 -10.31
C SER A 29 -4.83 -3.02 -10.27
N ARG A 30 -3.60 -2.94 -10.80
CA ARG A 30 -2.59 -4.01 -10.66
C ARG A 30 -1.78 -3.81 -9.38
N GLU A 31 -1.53 -4.89 -8.66
CA GLU A 31 -0.64 -4.89 -7.50
C GLU A 31 0.81 -4.69 -7.94
N LEU A 32 1.42 -3.60 -7.49
CA LEU A 32 2.84 -3.29 -7.69
C LEU A 32 3.70 -3.85 -6.54
N TYR A 33 3.16 -3.80 -5.32
CA TYR A 33 3.85 -4.22 -4.11
C TYR A 33 2.86 -4.56 -2.99
N ARG A 34 3.23 -5.50 -2.12
CA ARG A 34 2.46 -5.92 -0.95
C ARG A 34 3.40 -6.09 0.24
N HIS A 35 3.06 -5.45 1.36
CA HIS A 35 3.71 -5.65 2.65
C HIS A 35 2.70 -6.08 3.70
N GLU A 36 3.03 -7.12 4.46
CA GLU A 36 2.21 -7.61 5.56
C GLU A 36 2.96 -7.40 6.88
N GLY A 37 2.31 -6.78 7.87
CA GLY A 37 2.91 -6.39 9.14
C GLY A 37 3.31 -4.92 9.20
N PHE A 38 4.08 -4.56 10.22
CA PHE A 38 4.51 -3.18 10.44
C PHE A 38 5.35 -2.68 9.26
N PHE A 39 5.00 -1.51 8.73
CA PHE A 39 5.69 -0.87 7.62
C PHE A 39 5.97 0.59 7.98
N SER A 40 7.24 0.93 8.18
CA SER A 40 7.60 2.28 8.61
C SER A 40 7.44 3.29 7.47
N HIS A 41 7.29 4.57 7.82
CA HIS A 41 7.22 5.65 6.84
C HIS A 41 8.45 5.70 5.91
N GLU A 42 9.64 5.50 6.49
CA GLU A 42 10.91 5.51 5.76
C GLU A 42 10.96 4.39 4.73
N GLU A 43 10.54 3.17 5.10
CA GLU A 43 10.47 2.03 4.19
C GLU A 43 9.39 2.22 3.11
N ILE A 44 8.25 2.83 3.43
CA ILE A 44 7.21 3.17 2.45
C ILE A 44 7.78 4.12 1.39
N VAL A 45 8.46 5.20 1.82
CA VAL A 45 9.05 6.18 0.91
C VAL A 45 10.16 5.55 0.06
N ALA A 46 10.99 4.69 0.65
CA ALA A 46 12.02 3.95 -0.08
C ALA A 46 11.41 3.03 -1.16
N ASN A 47 10.36 2.28 -0.83
CA ASN A 47 9.67 1.42 -1.79
C ASN A 47 9.07 2.21 -2.97
N TRP A 48 8.44 3.36 -2.71
CA TRP A 48 7.95 4.22 -3.78
C TRP A 48 9.08 4.72 -4.69
N LYS A 49 10.23 5.07 -4.11
CA LYS A 49 11.41 5.48 -4.87
C LYS A 49 11.97 4.36 -5.75
N GLU A 50 11.98 3.12 -5.26
CA GLU A 50 12.36 1.93 -6.04
C GLU A 50 11.40 1.68 -7.21
N LEU A 51 10.11 1.98 -7.04
CA LEU A 51 9.10 1.95 -8.09
C LEU A 51 9.20 3.12 -9.08
N GLY A 52 10.15 4.05 -8.88
CA GLY A 52 10.37 5.22 -9.74
C GLY A 52 9.55 6.46 -9.37
N PHE A 53 8.90 6.46 -8.20
CA PHE A 53 8.13 7.60 -7.69
C PHE A 53 8.89 8.27 -6.54
N ASP A 54 9.34 9.50 -6.76
CA ASP A 54 9.96 10.29 -5.69
C ASP A 54 8.89 11.04 -4.88
N LEU A 55 8.57 10.51 -3.69
CA LEU A 55 7.63 11.12 -2.76
C LEU A 55 8.29 12.14 -1.82
N SER A 56 9.61 12.31 -1.86
CA SER A 56 10.33 13.21 -0.95
C SER A 56 10.06 14.70 -1.18
N MET A 57 9.36 15.07 -2.26
CA MET A 57 9.16 16.45 -2.68
C MET A 57 7.89 17.16 -2.17
N HIS A 58 7.11 16.55 -1.25
CA HIS A 58 5.92 17.22 -0.70
C HIS A 58 6.25 18.08 0.53
N SER A 59 6.78 19.29 0.28
CA SER A 59 6.71 20.41 1.21
C SER A 59 5.91 21.53 0.56
N ARG A 60 4.60 21.57 0.82
CA ARG A 60 3.73 22.76 0.82
C ARG A 60 2.52 22.52 1.71
#